data_AF-A0A4Q3D9P8-F1
#
_entry.id   AF-A0A4Q3D9P8-F1
#
_cell.length_a   1.000
_cell.length_b   1.000
_cell.length_c   1.000
_cell.angle_alpha   90.00
_cell.angle_beta   90.00
_cell.angle_gamma   90.00
#
_symmetry.space_group_name_H-M   'P 1'
#
loop_
_entity.id
_entity.type
_entity.pdbx_description
1 polymer ?
#
loop_
_entity_poly.entity_id
_entity_poly.type
_entity_poly.pdbx_seq_one_letter_code
_entity_poly.pdbx_strand_id
1 'polypeptide(L)'
;MSQTQLQQAFARFDAYNANDPNQEISEGKTYPKEVLYAERMTKKLHDYALNAPEYMQLAVRCQHIGRWEIARNIYPMDRAGYLVWRSQLKIHHTKIAEPILQDCGYDEETIEKVKALLLKKQLKQNPDTQLIEDVICLVFVEFYLDDFASQH
;
A
#
# COMPACT_ATOMS: atom_id res chain seq x y z
N MET A 1 3.20 16.36 22.97
CA MET A 1 2.47 15.08 23.06
C MET A 1 3.31 14.03 22.35
N SER A 2 3.47 12.83 22.91
CA SER A 2 4.14 11.73 22.22
C SER A 2 3.29 11.26 21.03
N GLN A 3 3.95 10.95 19.91
CA GLN A 3 3.29 10.42 18.72
C GLN A 3 2.62 9.07 19.03
N THR A 4 1.40 8.83 18.54
CA THR A 4 0.71 7.54 18.74
C THR A 4 1.43 6.40 18.01
N GLN A 5 1.18 5.15 18.41
CA GLN A 5 1.78 3.97 17.77
C GLN A 5 1.50 3.94 16.26
N LEU A 6 0.25 4.21 15.86
CA LEU A 6 -0.16 4.34 14.46
C LEU A 6 0.62 5.40 13.69
N GLN A 7 0.76 6.59 14.29
CA GLN A 7 1.50 7.69 13.67
C GLN A 7 2.99 7.35 13.52
N GLN A 8 3.58 6.60 14.47
CA GLN A 8 4.96 6.12 14.36
C GLN A 8 5.12 5.11 13.23
N ALA A 9 4.21 4.16 13.09
CA ALA A 9 4.23 3.20 11.98
C ALA A 9 4.07 3.89 10.63
N PHE A 10 3.15 4.84 10.50
CA PHE A 10 2.99 5.64 9.28
C PHE A 10 4.29 6.36 8.92
N ALA A 11 4.90 7.07 9.88
CA ALA A 11 6.15 7.77 9.65
C ALA A 11 7.28 6.83 9.20
N ARG A 12 7.36 5.61 9.75
CA ARG A 12 8.35 4.60 9.32
C ARG A 12 8.07 4.04 7.93
N PHE A 13 6.81 3.77 7.59
CA PHE A 13 6.43 3.36 6.24
C PHE A 13 6.75 4.43 5.20
N ASP A 14 6.44 5.69 5.52
CA ASP A 14 6.73 6.82 4.64
C ASP A 14 8.23 7.05 4.50
N ALA A 15 8.99 6.92 5.59
CA ALA A 15 10.45 6.99 5.54
C ALA A 15 11.05 5.89 4.66
N TYR A 16 10.48 4.68 4.67
CA TYR A 16 10.88 3.61 3.76
C TYR A 16 10.58 3.99 2.30
N ASN A 17 9.33 4.39 2.02
CA ASN A 17 8.89 4.75 0.68
C ASN A 17 9.52 6.04 0.15
N ALA A 18 10.06 6.92 1.01
CA ALA A 18 10.79 8.11 0.60
C ALA A 18 12.09 7.79 -0.16
N ASN A 19 12.57 6.54 -0.08
CA ASN A 19 13.69 6.05 -0.89
C ASN A 19 13.29 5.69 -2.33
N ASP A 20 12.00 5.76 -2.68
CA ASP A 20 11.54 5.56 -4.05
C ASP A 20 12.17 6.61 -4.99
N PRO A 21 12.99 6.20 -5.98
CA PRO A 21 13.61 7.13 -6.90
C PRO A 21 12.59 7.74 -7.89
N ASN A 22 11.42 7.12 -8.04
CA ASN A 22 10.37 7.61 -8.92
C ASN A 22 9.63 8.77 -8.25
N GLN A 23 9.37 9.82 -9.02
CA GLN A 23 8.72 11.03 -8.53
C GLN A 23 7.39 11.27 -9.26
N GLU A 24 6.39 11.77 -8.54
CA GLU A 24 5.12 12.26 -9.09
C GLU A 24 4.89 13.70 -8.64
N ILE A 25 4.18 14.47 -9.48
CA ILE A 25 3.77 15.84 -9.14
C ILE A 25 2.29 15.81 -8.78
N SER A 26 1.95 16.32 -7.61
CA SER A 26 0.56 16.51 -7.16
C SER A 26 0.44 17.91 -6.56
N GLU A 27 -0.57 18.67 -6.99
CA GLU A 27 -0.83 20.03 -6.50
C GLU A 27 0.40 20.96 -6.57
N GLY A 28 1.23 20.80 -7.60
CA GLY A 28 2.44 21.61 -7.79
C GLY A 28 3.63 21.23 -6.90
N LYS A 29 3.53 20.15 -6.11
CA LYS A 29 4.63 19.61 -5.30
C LYS A 29 5.06 18.24 -5.81
N THR A 30 6.37 18.00 -5.74
CA THR A 30 6.98 16.71 -6.10
C THR A 30 7.04 15.78 -4.89
N TYR A 31 6.69 14.51 -5.10
CA TYR A 31 6.66 13.46 -4.08
C TYR A 31 7.33 12.19 -4.60
N PRO A 32 8.03 11.43 -3.73
CA PRO A 32 8.30 10.02 -4.00
C PRO A 32 6.99 9.29 -4.29
N LYS A 33 6.93 8.55 -5.40
CA LYS A 33 5.68 8.00 -5.94
C LYS A 33 4.95 7.12 -4.92
N GLU A 34 5.64 6.19 -4.26
CA GLU A 34 4.98 5.33 -3.26
C GLU A 34 4.58 6.04 -1.96
N VAL A 35 5.17 7.20 -1.62
CA VAL A 35 4.69 8.04 -0.50
C VAL A 35 3.36 8.69 -0.86
N LEU A 36 3.29 9.30 -2.06
CA LEU A 36 2.06 9.93 -2.54
C LEU A 36 0.92 8.91 -2.67
N TYR A 37 1.21 7.71 -3.18
CA TYR A 37 0.24 6.62 -3.23
C TYR A 37 -0.27 6.25 -1.83
N ALA A 38 0.61 6.10 -0.85
CA ALA A 38 0.24 5.81 0.53
C ALA A 38 -0.66 6.90 1.15
N GLU A 39 -0.37 8.18 0.87
CA GLU A 39 -1.21 9.31 1.29
C GLU A 39 -2.61 9.30 0.67
N ARG A 40 -2.69 9.07 -0.65
CA ARG A 40 -3.97 8.93 -1.36
C ARG A 40 -4.81 7.77 -0.81
N MET A 41 -4.17 6.63 -0.56
CA MET A 41 -4.78 5.45 0.06
C MET A 41 -5.35 5.75 1.44
N THR A 42 -4.56 6.35 2.33
CA THR A 42 -5.01 6.71 3.69
C THR A 42 -6.17 7.70 3.65
N LYS A 43 -6.08 8.73 2.80
CA LYS A 43 -7.16 9.71 2.64
C LYS A 43 -8.44 9.03 2.13
N LYS A 44 -8.33 8.18 1.11
CA LYS A 44 -9.49 7.50 0.54
C LYS A 44 -10.15 6.54 1.53
N LEU A 45 -9.37 5.83 2.35
CA LEU A 45 -9.92 4.99 3.42
C LEU A 45 -10.72 5.83 4.43
N HIS A 46 -10.20 6.98 4.87
CA HIS A 46 -10.95 7.84 5.79
C HIS A 46 -12.24 8.38 5.18
N ASP A 47 -12.23 8.72 3.89
CA ASP A 47 -13.41 9.22 3.17
C ASP A 47 -14.46 8.10 2.95
N TYR A 48 -14.03 6.85 2.72
CA TYR A 48 -14.91 5.70 2.42
C TYR A 48 -15.38 4.93 3.67
N ALA A 49 -14.52 4.81 4.68
CA ALA A 49 -14.75 4.02 5.90
C ALA A 49 -14.17 4.74 7.13
N LEU A 50 -14.87 5.77 7.60
CA LEU A 50 -14.42 6.68 8.67
C LEU A 50 -13.93 5.99 9.96
N ASN A 51 -14.51 4.84 10.30
CA ASN A 51 -14.19 4.07 11.52
C ASN A 51 -13.36 2.82 11.23
N ALA A 52 -12.53 2.84 10.18
CA ALA A 52 -11.68 1.71 9.84
C ALA A 52 -10.76 1.34 11.02
N PRO A 53 -10.70 0.06 11.40
CA PRO A 53 -9.87 -0.38 12.52
C PRO A 53 -8.39 -0.15 12.21
N GLU A 54 -7.57 -0.07 13.26
CA GLU A 54 -6.16 0.33 13.13
C GLU A 54 -5.35 -0.57 12.17
N TYR A 55 -5.57 -1.88 12.20
CA TYR A 55 -4.91 -2.81 11.27
C TYR A 55 -5.25 -2.53 9.80
N MET A 56 -6.46 -2.02 9.50
CA MET A 56 -6.86 -1.63 8.15
C MET A 56 -6.14 -0.35 7.72
N GLN A 57 -6.03 0.63 8.62
CA GLN A 57 -5.28 1.86 8.38
C GLN A 57 -3.80 1.59 8.11
N LEU A 58 -3.19 0.68 8.89
CA LEU A 58 -1.82 0.21 8.67
C LEU A 58 -1.67 -0.45 7.29
N ALA A 59 -2.52 -1.42 6.96
CA ALA A 59 -2.47 -2.13 5.69
C ALA A 59 -2.66 -1.22 4.47
N VAL A 60 -3.55 -0.22 4.57
CA VAL A 60 -3.78 0.78 3.52
C VAL A 60 -2.56 1.69 3.35
N ARG A 61 -1.94 2.17 4.44
CA ARG A 61 -0.74 3.01 4.37
C ARG A 61 0.43 2.26 3.72
N CYS A 62 0.63 0.99 4.06
CA CYS A 62 1.74 0.18 3.53
C CYS A 62 1.39 -0.68 2.32
N GLN A 63 0.25 -0.45 1.65
CA GLN A 63 -0.26 -1.31 0.58
C GLN A 63 0.76 -1.55 -0.56
N HIS A 64 1.60 -0.56 -0.88
CA HIS A 64 2.67 -0.63 -1.88
C HIS A 64 4.06 -0.38 -1.28
N ILE A 65 4.27 -0.64 0.01
CA ILE A 65 5.57 -0.39 0.65
C ILE A 65 6.72 -1.10 -0.09
N GLY A 66 7.74 -0.34 -0.50
CA GLY A 66 8.89 -0.87 -1.25
C GLY A 66 8.60 -1.38 -2.66
N ARG A 67 7.44 -1.08 -3.25
CA ARG A 67 7.09 -1.56 -4.60
C ARG A 67 8.15 -1.24 -5.65
N TRP A 68 8.77 -0.07 -5.56
CA TRP A 68 9.78 0.43 -6.50
C TRP A 68 11.02 -0.48 -6.61
N GLU A 69 11.28 -1.33 -5.62
CA GLU A 69 12.42 -2.26 -5.61
C GLU A 69 12.26 -3.43 -6.58
N ILE A 70 11.03 -3.74 -7.00
CA ILE A 70 10.73 -4.83 -7.93
C ILE A 70 10.07 -4.25 -9.18
N ALA A 71 10.89 -3.81 -10.13
CA ALA A 71 10.41 -3.20 -11.37
C ALA A 71 9.63 -4.20 -12.26
N ARG A 72 8.54 -3.75 -12.90
CA ARG A 72 7.72 -4.59 -13.79
C ARG A 72 8.50 -5.13 -14.99
N ASN A 73 9.46 -4.37 -15.50
CA ASN A 73 10.20 -4.64 -16.73
C ASN A 73 11.22 -5.80 -16.61
N ILE A 74 11.53 -6.27 -15.39
CA ILE A 74 12.40 -7.45 -15.19
C ILE A 74 11.63 -8.79 -15.37
N TYR A 75 10.31 -8.72 -15.58
CA TYR A 75 9.44 -9.87 -15.86
C TYR A 75 8.92 -9.80 -17.30
N PRO A 76 8.62 -10.95 -17.94
CA PRO A 76 8.02 -10.97 -19.29
C PRO A 76 6.80 -10.04 -19.40
N MET A 77 6.70 -9.28 -20.48
CA MET A 77 5.58 -8.34 -20.74
C MET A 77 4.33 -9.04 -21.27
N ASP A 78 3.99 -10.17 -20.65
CA ASP A 78 2.79 -10.95 -20.89
C ASP A 78 1.96 -11.08 -19.60
N ARG A 79 0.83 -11.77 -19.72
CA ARG A 79 -0.07 -12.02 -18.58
C ARG A 79 0.59 -12.88 -17.50
N ALA A 80 1.41 -13.88 -17.88
CA ALA A 80 2.03 -14.78 -16.92
C ALA A 80 3.08 -14.05 -16.08
N GLY A 81 3.97 -13.28 -16.72
CA GLY A 81 4.96 -12.44 -16.08
C GLY A 81 4.34 -11.39 -15.17
N TYR A 82 3.21 -10.78 -15.58
CA TYR A 82 2.45 -9.87 -14.71
C TYR A 82 1.93 -10.55 -13.43
N LEU A 83 1.38 -11.75 -13.55
CA LEU A 83 0.86 -12.50 -12.39
C LEU A 83 1.98 -12.91 -11.42
N VAL A 84 3.14 -13.32 -11.94
CA VAL A 84 4.32 -13.63 -11.12
C VAL A 84 4.80 -12.37 -10.41
N TRP A 85 4.98 -11.27 -11.13
CA TRP A 85 5.40 -9.99 -10.56
C TRP A 85 4.47 -9.52 -9.44
N ARG A 86 3.15 -9.53 -9.69
CA ARG A 86 2.14 -9.19 -8.68
C ARG A 86 2.21 -10.08 -7.44
N SER A 87 2.48 -11.36 -7.61
CA SER A 87 2.58 -12.30 -6.48
C SER A 87 3.84 -12.05 -5.64
N GLN A 88 4.97 -11.74 -6.29
CA GLN A 88 6.22 -11.39 -5.61
C GLN A 88 6.09 -10.08 -4.85
N LEU A 89 5.47 -9.05 -5.45
CA LEU A 89 5.23 -7.77 -4.77
C LEU A 89 4.46 -7.92 -3.46
N LYS A 90 3.37 -8.69 -3.46
CA LYS A 90 2.58 -8.92 -2.25
C LYS A 90 3.41 -9.51 -1.11
N ILE A 91 4.28 -10.47 -1.41
CA ILE A 91 5.19 -11.08 -0.43
C ILE A 91 6.25 -10.05 0.01
N HIS A 92 6.81 -9.30 -0.92
CA HIS A 92 7.80 -8.27 -0.63
C HIS A 92 7.26 -7.20 0.34
N HIS A 93 6.04 -6.70 0.11
CA HIS A 93 5.38 -5.75 1.02
C HIS A 93 5.30 -6.27 2.45
N THR A 94 4.97 -7.56 2.65
CA THR A 94 4.93 -8.16 3.99
C THR A 94 6.29 -8.21 4.68
N LYS A 95 7.37 -8.51 3.92
CA LYS A 95 8.73 -8.61 4.46
C LYS A 95 9.26 -7.27 4.97
N ILE A 96 8.74 -6.17 4.45
CA ILE A 96 9.10 -4.82 4.89
C ILE A 96 8.17 -4.35 6.02
N ALA A 97 6.86 -4.53 5.86
CA ALA A 97 5.88 -4.03 6.83
C ALA A 97 6.02 -4.72 8.20
N GLU A 98 6.26 -6.03 8.22
CA GLU A 98 6.35 -6.84 9.45
C GLU A 98 7.40 -6.33 10.46
N PRO A 99 8.70 -6.22 10.11
CA PRO A 99 9.70 -5.74 11.06
C PRO A 99 9.44 -4.29 11.50
N ILE A 100 8.91 -3.43 10.62
CA ILE A 100 8.54 -2.05 11.00
C ILE A 100 7.44 -2.04 12.06
N LEU A 101 6.42 -2.89 11.92
CA LEU A 101 5.33 -2.99 12.88
C LEU A 101 5.80 -3.59 14.21
N GLN A 102 6.67 -4.60 14.17
CA GLN A 102 7.28 -5.19 15.36
C GLN A 102 8.08 -4.14 16.15
N ASP A 103 8.89 -3.33 15.46
CA ASP A 103 9.65 -2.24 16.09
C ASP A 103 8.76 -1.14 16.68
N CYS A 104 7.58 -0.92 16.09
CA CYS A 104 6.56 -0.02 16.64
C CYS A 104 5.80 -0.65 17.82
N GLY A 105 6.04 -1.92 18.15
CA GLY A 105 5.44 -2.62 19.28
C GLY A 105 4.04 -3.18 19.01
N TYR A 106 3.65 -3.40 17.76
CA TYR A 106 2.38 -4.06 17.45
C TYR A 106 2.44 -5.55 17.81
N ASP A 107 1.30 -6.09 18.26
CA ASP A 107 1.16 -7.51 18.54
C ASP A 107 1.11 -8.36 17.26
N GLU A 108 1.36 -9.66 17.43
CA GLU A 108 1.39 -10.63 16.34
C GLU A 108 0.04 -10.73 15.62
N GLU A 109 -1.08 -10.59 16.33
CA GLU A 109 -2.42 -10.64 15.74
C GLU A 109 -2.64 -9.50 14.73
N THR A 110 -2.25 -8.27 15.11
CA THR A 110 -2.35 -7.08 14.26
C THR A 110 -1.44 -7.20 13.05
N ILE A 111 -0.20 -7.64 13.27
CA ILE A 111 0.78 -7.86 12.19
C ILE A 111 0.26 -8.90 11.19
N GLU A 112 -0.28 -10.02 11.65
CA GLU A 112 -0.82 -11.06 10.77
C GLU A 112 -2.06 -10.59 9.99
N LYS A 113 -2.92 -9.77 10.59
CA LYS A 113 -4.03 -9.12 9.86
C LYS A 113 -3.51 -8.22 8.74
N VAL A 114 -2.53 -7.36 9.03
CA VAL A 114 -1.91 -6.50 8.01
C VAL A 114 -1.28 -7.32 6.89
N LYS A 115 -0.49 -8.35 7.22
CA LYS A 115 0.14 -9.24 6.25
C LYS A 115 -0.90 -9.97 5.38
N ALA A 116 -1.99 -10.45 5.98
CA ALA A 116 -3.07 -11.11 5.25
C ALA A 116 -3.72 -10.18 4.21
N LEU A 117 -3.91 -8.90 4.56
CA LEU A 117 -4.44 -7.87 3.67
C LEU A 117 -3.46 -7.52 2.54
N LEU A 118 -2.16 -7.36 2.82
CA LEU A 118 -1.14 -7.14 1.79
C LEU A 118 -1.06 -8.31 0.80
N LEU A 119 -1.19 -9.55 1.31
CA LEU A 119 -1.22 -10.77 0.50
C LEU A 119 -2.54 -10.96 -0.27
N LYS A 120 -3.56 -10.15 0.01
CA LYS A 120 -4.91 -10.26 -0.58
C LYS A 120 -5.55 -11.62 -0.32
N LYS A 121 -5.35 -12.17 0.88
CA LYS A 121 -5.90 -13.47 1.26
C LYS A 121 -7.43 -13.42 1.23
N GLN A 122 -8.03 -14.46 0.65
CA GLN A 122 -9.49 -14.69 0.65
C GLN A 122 -10.33 -13.52 0.07
N LEU A 123 -9.87 -12.85 -0.99
CA LEU A 123 -10.57 -11.70 -1.59
C LEU A 123 -12.08 -11.91 -1.83
N LYS A 124 -12.52 -13.11 -2.20
CA LYS A 124 -13.95 -13.38 -2.47
C LYS A 124 -14.80 -13.58 -1.20
N GLN A 125 -14.18 -13.70 -0.03
CA GLN A 125 -14.83 -14.17 1.20
C GLN A 125 -14.55 -13.28 2.42
N ASN A 126 -13.42 -12.57 2.43
CA ASN A 126 -13.03 -11.70 3.54
C ASN A 126 -13.43 -10.24 3.25
N PRO A 127 -14.39 -9.67 4.02
CA PRO A 127 -14.82 -8.28 3.87
C PRO A 127 -13.68 -7.26 4.01
N ASP A 128 -12.68 -7.53 4.86
CA ASP A 128 -11.55 -6.62 5.03
C ASP A 128 -10.66 -6.61 3.78
N THR A 129 -10.45 -7.77 3.15
CA THR A 129 -9.72 -7.86 1.88
C THR A 129 -10.50 -7.18 0.75
N GLN A 130 -11.83 -7.22 0.78
CA GLN A 130 -12.67 -6.49 -0.18
C GLN A 130 -12.58 -4.98 0.05
N LEU A 131 -12.65 -4.53 1.30
CA LEU A 131 -12.55 -3.12 1.66
C LEU A 131 -11.23 -2.50 1.17
N ILE A 132 -10.09 -3.17 1.37
CA ILE A 132 -8.82 -2.64 0.87
C ILE A 132 -8.77 -2.60 -0.67
N GLU A 133 -9.38 -3.58 -1.37
CA GLU A 133 -9.47 -3.53 -2.84
C GLU A 133 -10.41 -2.43 -3.34
N ASP A 134 -11.52 -2.17 -2.65
CA ASP A 134 -12.41 -1.05 -2.96
C ASP A 134 -11.65 0.29 -2.85
N VAL A 135 -10.90 0.48 -1.77
CA VAL A 135 -10.06 1.68 -1.59
C VAL A 135 -9.03 1.79 -2.72
N ILE A 136 -8.37 0.70 -3.11
CA ILE A 136 -7.43 0.67 -4.23
C ILE A 136 -8.12 1.06 -5.54
N CYS A 137 -9.31 0.53 -5.80
CA CYS A 137 -10.07 0.83 -7.01
C CYS A 137 -10.48 2.30 -7.05
N LEU A 138 -10.95 2.85 -5.93
CA LEU A 138 -11.33 4.26 -5.83
C LEU A 138 -10.11 5.19 -6.03
N VAL A 139 -8.97 4.87 -5.43
CA VAL A 139 -7.71 5.59 -5.65
C VAL A 139 -7.27 5.49 -7.11
N PHE A 140 -7.38 4.31 -7.72
CA PHE A 140 -7.05 4.11 -9.13
C PHE A 140 -7.92 4.98 -10.05
N VAL A 141 -9.24 4.94 -9.84
CA VAL A 141 -10.20 5.72 -10.64
C VAL A 141 -9.94 7.23 -10.50
N GLU A 142 -9.66 7.71 -9.30
CA GLU A 142 -9.50 9.15 -9.04
C GLU A 142 -8.16 9.71 -9.53
N PHE A 143 -7.07 8.95 -9.45
CA PHE A 143 -5.73 9.49 -9.65
C PHE A 143 -4.92 8.88 -10.79
N TYR A 144 -5.30 7.68 -11.28
CA TYR A 144 -4.44 6.92 -12.19
C TYR A 144 -5.15 6.40 -13.45
N LEU A 145 -6.49 6.47 -13.51
CA LEU A 145 -7.26 5.93 -14.63
C LEU A 145 -7.00 6.69 -15.93
N ASP A 146 -7.00 8.02 -15.90
CA ASP A 146 -6.81 8.83 -17.11
C ASP A 146 -5.44 8.58 -17.75
N ASP A 147 -4.38 8.59 -16.94
CA ASP A 147 -3.02 8.27 -17.39
C ASP A 147 -2.93 6.84 -17.93
N PHE A 148 -3.57 5.88 -17.25
CA PHE A 148 -3.59 4.48 -17.70
C PHE A 148 -4.31 4.32 -19.04
N ALA A 149 -5.46 4.97 -19.22
CA ALA A 149 -6.27 4.93 -20.44
C ALA A 149 -5.57 5.61 -21.63
N SER A 150 -4.75 6.63 -21.39
CA SER A 150 -3.97 7.26 -22.47
C SER A 150 -2.89 6.34 -23.08
N GLN A 151 -2.55 5.25 -22.39
CA GLN A 151 -1.47 4.33 -22.76
C GLN A 151 -1.98 3.00 -23.37
N HIS A 152 -3.30 2.79 -23.46
CA HIS A 152 -3.93 1.54 -23.91
C HIS A 152 -5.10 1.80 -24.88
#